data_AF-A0A0R3UJ23-F1
#
_entry.id   AF-A0A0R3UJ23-F1
#
_cell.length_a   1.000
_cell.length_b   1.000
_cell.length_c   1.000
_cell.angle_alpha   90.00
_cell.angle_beta   90.00
_cell.angle_gamma   90.00
#
_symmetry.space_group_name_H-M   'P 1'
#
loop_
_entity.id
_entity.type
_entity.pdbx_description
1 polymer ?
#
loop_
_entity_poly.entity_id
_entity_poly.type
_entity_poly.pdbx_seq_one_letter_code
_entity_poly.pdbx_strand_id
1 'polypeptide(L)'
;MSEEDFENENDVPPRIFINNLNNYLSRNLAVHLATCKPGQTVDVEDGFEGGDMAGDKGNQNESDLPSQQKPSGYRIVGTVSQPGAEIPKFVETILNYEDRRDFYEHIFECDCIIYDITSDQSQLDEALWVASSIAQDYARIPTKKVFLLITHLLSWLDSKTDSQVRTHLAVTASLRRRKR
;
A
#
# COMPACT_ATOMS: atom_id res chain seq x y z
N MET A 1 9.50 -38.94 21.18
CA MET A 1 9.94 -37.54 21.22
C MET A 1 8.73 -36.74 20.80
N SER A 2 8.02 -36.21 21.79
CA SER A 2 6.79 -35.45 21.62
C SER A 2 7.10 -34.04 21.15
N GLU A 3 6.26 -33.61 20.21
CA GLU A 3 5.89 -32.25 19.84
C GLU A 3 6.08 -31.23 20.98
N GLU A 4 6.89 -30.21 20.71
CA GLU A 4 6.79 -28.92 21.39
C GLU A 4 6.53 -27.89 20.30
N ASP A 5 5.24 -27.74 19.96
CA ASP A 5 4.74 -26.59 19.25
C ASP A 5 4.98 -25.36 20.13
N PHE A 6 5.94 -24.53 19.72
CA PHE A 6 6.08 -23.19 20.26
C PHE A 6 4.86 -22.38 19.81
N GLU A 7 3.79 -22.42 20.60
CA GLU A 7 2.69 -21.47 20.53
C GLU A 7 3.30 -20.07 20.73
N ASN A 8 3.46 -19.33 19.63
CA ASN A 8 3.89 -17.94 19.69
C ASN A 8 2.79 -17.12 20.38
N GLU A 9 3.12 -16.61 21.55
CA GLU A 9 2.29 -15.77 22.40
C GLU A 9 2.07 -14.40 21.72
N ASN A 10 1.08 -14.36 20.81
CA ASN A 10 0.21 -13.27 20.35
C ASN A 10 -0.20 -13.54 18.89
N ASP A 11 -1.04 -14.57 18.67
CA ASP A 11 -1.56 -14.99 17.36
C ASP A 11 -2.66 -14.04 16.83
N VAL A 12 -2.55 -12.74 17.13
CA VAL A 12 -3.47 -11.73 16.60
C VAL A 12 -2.88 -11.22 15.28
N PRO A 13 -3.56 -11.43 14.14
CA PRO A 13 -3.06 -10.98 12.85
C PRO A 13 -2.88 -9.45 12.85
N PRO A 14 -1.80 -8.93 12.21
CA PRO A 14 -1.53 -7.50 12.20
C PRO A 14 -2.69 -6.69 11.63
N ARG A 15 -2.90 -5.51 12.21
CA ARG A 15 -3.99 -4.62 11.83
C ARG A 15 -3.51 -3.58 10.84
N ILE A 16 -4.21 -3.47 9.71
CA ILE A 16 -3.84 -2.62 8.58
C ILE A 16 -4.93 -1.59 8.34
N PHE A 17 -4.55 -0.32 8.35
CA PHE A 17 -5.38 0.78 7.91
C PHE A 17 -5.18 1.05 6.41
N ILE A 18 -6.28 1.24 5.68
CA ILE A 18 -6.27 1.66 4.26
C ILE A 18 -7.31 2.77 4.07
N ASN A 19 -6.90 3.94 3.54
CA ASN A 19 -7.83 5.02 3.25
C ASN A 19 -8.72 4.69 2.03
N ASN A 20 -9.94 5.23 2.03
CA ASN A 20 -10.87 5.22 0.91
C ASN A 20 -11.05 3.83 0.26
N LEU A 21 -11.50 2.86 1.04
CA LEU A 21 -11.69 1.45 0.64
C LEU A 21 -12.67 1.22 -0.52
N ASN A 22 -13.43 2.23 -0.90
CA ASN A 22 -14.30 2.22 -2.08
C ASN A 22 -13.56 2.59 -3.38
N ASN A 23 -12.33 3.12 -3.30
CA ASN A 23 -11.49 3.35 -4.47
C ASN A 23 -10.94 2.01 -5.00
N TYR A 24 -10.73 1.94 -6.31
CA TYR A 24 -10.32 0.69 -6.97
C TYR A 24 -9.04 0.09 -6.36
N LEU A 25 -7.99 0.90 -6.20
CA LEU A 25 -6.70 0.40 -5.71
C LEU A 25 -6.81 -0.06 -4.25
N SER A 26 -7.28 0.82 -3.37
CA SER A 26 -7.51 0.53 -1.96
C SER A 26 -8.39 -0.71 -1.75
N ARG A 27 -9.46 -0.87 -2.53
CA ARG A 27 -10.35 -2.05 -2.48
C ARG A 27 -9.61 -3.34 -2.82
N ASN A 28 -8.88 -3.35 -3.93
CA ASN A 28 -8.17 -4.55 -4.37
C ASN A 28 -7.02 -4.91 -3.43
N LEU A 29 -6.30 -3.91 -2.90
CA LEU A 29 -5.29 -4.12 -1.85
C LEU A 29 -5.92 -4.75 -0.60
N ALA A 30 -7.06 -4.22 -0.14
CA ALA A 30 -7.77 -4.76 1.01
C ALA A 30 -8.21 -6.21 0.81
N VAL A 31 -8.77 -6.54 -0.35
CA VAL A 31 -9.16 -7.92 -0.70
C VAL A 31 -7.95 -8.83 -0.67
N HIS A 32 -6.84 -8.44 -1.32
CA HIS A 32 -5.63 -9.24 -1.38
C HIS A 32 -5.05 -9.47 0.02
N LEU A 33 -4.87 -8.40 0.81
CA LEU A 33 -4.33 -8.49 2.17
C LEU A 33 -5.23 -9.32 3.11
N ALA A 34 -6.54 -9.26 2.96
CA ALA A 34 -7.45 -10.11 3.74
C ALA A 34 -7.28 -11.62 3.43
N THR A 35 -6.76 -11.96 2.24
CA THR A 35 -6.46 -13.35 1.83
C THR A 35 -5.03 -13.79 2.14
N CYS A 36 -4.10 -12.87 2.37
CA CYS A 36 -2.70 -13.17 2.65
C CYS A 36 -2.47 -13.65 4.08
N LYS A 37 -1.71 -14.73 4.28
CA LYS A 37 -1.30 -15.18 5.62
C LYS A 37 -0.08 -14.38 6.12
N PRO A 38 -0.15 -13.72 7.29
CA PRO A 38 1.01 -13.04 7.88
C PRO A 38 2.19 -14.00 8.10
N GLY A 39 3.41 -13.54 7.83
CA GLY A 39 4.63 -14.33 8.05
C GLY A 39 4.97 -15.34 6.95
N GLN A 40 4.09 -15.54 5.95
CA GLN A 40 4.42 -16.34 4.78
C GLN A 40 5.09 -15.45 3.72
N THR A 41 6.36 -15.71 3.42
CA THR A 41 7.00 -15.12 2.24
C THR A 41 6.39 -15.75 1.00
N VAL A 42 6.01 -14.93 0.02
CA VAL A 42 5.82 -15.42 -1.34
C VAL A 42 7.18 -15.92 -1.83
N ASP A 43 7.25 -17.16 -2.30
CA ASP A 43 8.40 -17.63 -3.06
C ASP A 43 8.46 -16.78 -4.33
N VAL A 44 9.27 -15.72 -4.29
CA VAL A 44 9.56 -14.93 -5.48
C VAL A 44 10.51 -15.80 -6.30
N GLU A 45 9.96 -16.62 -7.18
CA GLU A 45 10.76 -17.17 -8.27
C GLU A 45 11.35 -15.97 -9.01
N ASP A 46 12.68 -15.80 -8.90
CA ASP A 46 13.46 -14.77 -9.58
C ASP A 46 13.16 -14.82 -11.08
N GLY A 47 12.27 -13.95 -11.54
CA GLY A 47 11.75 -13.91 -12.90
C GLY A 47 11.61 -12.49 -13.42
N PHE A 48 12.60 -11.63 -13.16
CA PHE A 48 12.77 -10.38 -13.91
C PHE A 48 13.53 -10.68 -15.23
N GLU A 49 12.97 -11.53 -16.07
CA GLU A 49 13.37 -11.60 -17.48
C GLU A 49 12.41 -10.74 -18.29
N GLY A 50 12.94 -9.66 -18.86
CA GLY A 50 12.25 -8.93 -19.92
C GLY A 50 12.13 -9.82 -21.15
N GLY A 51 10.90 -10.09 -21.58
CA GLY A 51 10.65 -10.87 -22.79
C GLY A 51 9.16 -11.03 -23.08
N ASP A 52 8.69 -10.26 -24.05
CA ASP A 52 7.62 -10.57 -25.01
C ASP A 52 6.17 -10.83 -24.53
N MET A 53 5.32 -9.89 -24.95
CA MET A 53 3.87 -10.07 -25.09
C MET A 53 3.56 -11.24 -26.04
N ALA A 54 3.11 -12.37 -25.49
CA ALA A 54 2.31 -13.35 -26.22
C ALA A 54 1.28 -13.97 -25.27
N GLY A 55 0.01 -13.74 -25.57
CA GLY A 55 -1.11 -14.00 -24.67
C GLY A 55 -1.33 -15.47 -24.35
N ASP A 56 -1.72 -15.70 -23.10
CA ASP A 56 -2.55 -16.83 -22.72
C ASP A 56 -3.88 -16.31 -22.16
N LYS A 57 -4.97 -16.73 -22.80
CA LYS A 57 -6.34 -16.41 -22.41
C LYS A 57 -6.74 -17.33 -21.26
N GLY A 58 -6.32 -16.97 -20.05
CA GLY A 58 -6.85 -17.54 -18.81
C GLY A 58 -8.14 -16.82 -18.41
N ASN A 59 -9.28 -17.40 -18.78
CA ASN A 59 -10.64 -16.97 -18.46
C ASN A 59 -10.88 -16.93 -16.93
N GLN A 60 -10.56 -15.82 -16.26
CA GLN A 60 -10.94 -15.59 -14.87
C GLN A 60 -12.33 -14.92 -14.84
N ASN A 61 -13.34 -15.74 -14.60
CA ASN A 61 -14.72 -15.30 -14.40
C ASN A 61 -14.78 -14.31 -13.22
N GLU A 62 -15.45 -13.19 -13.40
CA GLU A 62 -15.83 -12.18 -12.38
C GLU A 62 -16.81 -12.71 -11.30
N SER A 63 -16.84 -14.02 -11.02
CA SER A 63 -17.85 -14.65 -10.15
C SER A 63 -17.33 -15.23 -8.85
N ASP A 64 -16.02 -15.22 -8.58
CA ASP A 64 -15.47 -15.75 -7.33
C ASP A 64 -15.06 -14.62 -6.38
N LEU A 65 -16.02 -13.77 -6.05
CA LEU A 65 -15.98 -13.07 -4.77
C LEU A 65 -16.01 -14.17 -3.68
N PRO A 66 -15.06 -14.21 -2.73
CA PRO A 66 -15.12 -15.17 -1.64
C PRO A 66 -16.39 -14.90 -0.83
N SER A 67 -17.42 -15.69 -1.11
CA SER A 67 -18.61 -15.78 -0.30
C SER A 67 -18.20 -16.46 1.01
N GLN A 68 -18.19 -15.68 2.09
CA GLN A 68 -18.26 -16.16 3.47
C GLN A 68 -17.06 -16.94 4.05
N GLN A 69 -15.88 -16.90 3.43
CA GLN A 69 -14.68 -17.37 4.13
C GLN A 69 -14.20 -16.31 5.11
N LYS A 70 -14.12 -16.69 6.40
CA LYS A 70 -13.62 -15.84 7.49
C LYS A 70 -12.21 -15.37 7.10
N PRO A 71 -11.90 -14.06 7.11
CA PRO A 71 -10.58 -13.58 6.74
C PRO A 71 -9.55 -14.23 7.68
N SER A 72 -8.66 -15.04 7.11
CA SER A 72 -7.54 -15.66 7.85
C SER A 72 -6.25 -14.84 7.70
N GLY A 73 -6.33 -13.73 6.96
CA GLY A 73 -5.22 -12.82 6.73
C GLY A 73 -5.21 -11.60 7.65
N TYR A 74 -4.73 -10.48 7.13
CA TYR A 74 -4.62 -9.24 7.88
C TYR A 74 -5.99 -8.66 8.26
N ARG A 75 -6.05 -8.00 9.42
CA ARG A 75 -7.25 -7.29 9.90
C ARG A 75 -7.34 -5.93 9.23
N ILE A 76 -8.33 -5.74 8.38
CA ILE A 76 -8.46 -4.50 7.60
C ILE A 76 -9.40 -3.52 8.30
N VAL A 77 -8.91 -2.30 8.49
CA VAL A 77 -9.70 -1.12 8.85
C VAL A 77 -9.48 -0.02 7.82
N GLY A 78 -10.41 0.92 7.70
CA GLY A 78 -10.24 1.99 6.71
C GLY A 78 -11.32 3.04 6.73
N THR A 79 -11.28 3.93 5.76
CA THR A 79 -12.30 4.97 5.53
C THR A 79 -13.01 4.73 4.20
N VAL A 80 -14.13 5.42 4.00
CA VAL A 80 -14.81 5.49 2.69
C VAL A 80 -14.95 6.94 2.27
N SER A 81 -14.69 7.23 0.99
CA SER A 81 -14.78 8.60 0.48
C SER A 81 -16.22 9.07 0.29
N GLN A 82 -17.16 8.14 0.11
CA GLN A 82 -18.58 8.44 -0.09
C GLN A 82 -19.45 7.66 0.90
N PRO A 83 -20.34 8.33 1.65
CA PRO A 83 -21.29 7.64 2.51
C PRO A 83 -22.26 6.80 1.67
N GLY A 84 -22.35 5.50 1.97
CA GLY A 84 -23.20 4.55 1.24
C GLY A 84 -22.50 3.73 0.16
N ALA A 85 -21.19 3.87 -0.01
CA ALA A 85 -20.42 2.98 -0.89
C ALA A 85 -20.44 1.52 -0.38
N GLU A 86 -20.41 0.56 -1.31
CA GLU A 86 -20.33 -0.86 -0.96
C GLU A 86 -18.98 -1.18 -0.30
N ILE A 87 -19.04 -1.52 0.99
CA ILE A 87 -17.89 -1.95 1.77
C ILE A 87 -17.83 -3.48 1.81
N PRO A 88 -16.67 -4.09 1.55
CA PRO A 88 -16.52 -5.53 1.68
C PRO A 88 -16.76 -6.03 3.11
N LYS A 89 -17.42 -7.18 3.25
CA LYS A 89 -17.82 -7.76 4.56
C LYS A 89 -16.64 -8.17 5.47
N PHE A 90 -15.44 -8.32 4.91
CA PHE A 90 -14.24 -8.71 5.67
C PHE A 90 -13.59 -7.51 6.39
N VAL A 91 -14.02 -6.29 6.11
CA VAL A 91 -13.50 -5.09 6.77
C VAL A 91 -14.02 -5.06 8.20
N GLU A 92 -13.11 -4.91 9.15
CA GLU A 92 -13.42 -4.95 10.58
C GLU A 92 -14.11 -3.67 11.05
N THR A 93 -13.60 -2.51 10.62
CA THR A 93 -14.12 -1.22 11.06
C THR A 93 -13.92 -0.17 9.97
N ILE A 94 -14.98 0.62 9.75
CA ILE A 94 -14.90 1.84 8.96
C ILE A 94 -14.83 3.02 9.91
N LEU A 95 -13.73 3.76 9.85
CA LEU A 95 -13.51 4.95 10.65
C LEU A 95 -14.21 6.15 10.01
N ASN A 96 -14.77 7.01 10.86
CA ASN A 96 -15.37 8.28 10.47
C ASN A 96 -14.52 9.46 10.96
N TYR A 97 -14.80 10.65 10.42
CA TYR A 97 -14.04 11.88 10.67
C TYR A 97 -14.66 12.78 11.75
N GLU A 98 -15.56 12.26 12.58
CA GLU A 98 -16.32 13.08 13.54
C GLU A 98 -15.42 13.69 14.63
N ASP A 99 -14.46 12.91 15.15
CA ASP A 99 -13.39 13.40 16.02
C ASP A 99 -12.02 12.95 15.49
N ARG A 100 -11.17 13.93 15.20
CA ARG A 100 -9.82 13.73 14.70
C ARG A 100 -8.91 13.02 15.71
N ARG A 101 -9.14 13.19 17.02
CA ARG A 101 -8.35 12.50 18.06
C ARG A 101 -8.70 11.03 18.12
N ASP A 102 -9.99 10.73 18.16
CA ASP A 102 -10.46 9.34 18.18
C ASP A 102 -10.03 8.61 16.91
N PHE A 103 -10.14 9.27 15.75
CA PHE A 103 -9.61 8.75 14.49
C PHE A 103 -8.12 8.40 14.57
N TYR A 104 -7.31 9.29 15.16
CA TYR A 104 -5.88 9.05 15.33
C TYR A 104 -5.59 7.85 16.24
N GLU A 105 -6.28 7.72 17.38
CA GLU A 105 -6.05 6.59 18.30
C GLU A 105 -6.35 5.25 17.62
N HIS A 106 -7.41 5.17 16.80
CA HIS A 106 -7.69 3.97 16.00
C HIS A 106 -6.60 3.67 14.96
N ILE A 107 -6.04 4.70 14.31
CA ILE A 107 -4.90 4.55 13.40
C ILE A 107 -3.63 4.15 14.17
N PHE A 108 -3.45 4.68 15.37
CA PHE A 108 -2.30 4.38 16.21
C PHE A 108 -2.26 2.92 16.67
N GLU A 109 -3.41 2.26 16.78
CA GLU A 109 -3.51 0.82 17.05
C GLU A 109 -3.12 -0.07 15.84
N CYS A 110 -3.01 0.48 14.63
CA CYS A 110 -2.71 -0.30 13.42
C CYS A 110 -1.19 -0.51 13.23
N ASP A 111 -0.75 -1.73 12.91
CA ASP A 111 0.67 -2.01 12.64
C ASP A 111 1.13 -1.44 11.29
N CYS A 112 0.24 -1.39 10.29
CA CYS A 112 0.49 -0.84 8.97
C CYS A 112 -0.57 0.18 8.59
N ILE A 113 -0.16 1.27 7.96
CA ILE A 113 -1.03 2.37 7.55
C ILE A 113 -0.73 2.66 6.08
N ILE A 114 -1.75 2.54 5.23
CA ILE A 114 -1.65 2.69 3.78
C ILE A 114 -2.54 3.86 3.35
N TYR A 115 -1.91 4.88 2.77
CA TYR A 115 -2.58 6.01 2.15
C TYR A 115 -2.39 5.96 0.63
N ASP A 116 -3.48 5.79 -0.10
CA ASP A 116 -3.58 6.03 -1.53
C ASP A 116 -4.03 7.47 -1.80
N ILE A 117 -3.13 8.27 -2.38
CA ILE A 117 -3.40 9.63 -2.84
C ILE A 117 -3.47 9.73 -4.37
N THR A 118 -3.40 8.59 -5.07
CA THR A 118 -3.43 8.54 -6.54
C THR A 118 -4.76 9.06 -7.08
N SER A 119 -5.85 8.66 -6.44
CA SER A 119 -7.22 8.97 -6.86
C SER A 119 -7.72 10.31 -6.32
N ASP A 120 -7.20 10.76 -5.16
CA ASP A 120 -7.62 11.99 -4.49
C ASP A 120 -6.44 12.62 -3.73
N GLN A 121 -5.92 13.72 -4.28
CA GLN A 121 -4.80 14.45 -3.66
C GLN A 121 -5.21 15.19 -2.38
N SER A 122 -6.49 15.42 -2.13
CA SER A 122 -6.93 16.09 -0.89
C SER A 122 -6.62 15.26 0.36
N GLN A 123 -6.38 13.95 0.19
CA GLN A 123 -5.95 13.03 1.24
C GLN A 123 -4.50 13.24 1.69
N LEU A 124 -3.70 14.03 0.95
CA LEU A 124 -2.29 14.26 1.27
C LEU A 124 -2.12 14.96 2.62
N ASP A 125 -2.92 15.99 2.91
CA ASP A 125 -2.80 16.76 4.15
C ASP A 125 -3.13 15.89 5.38
N GLU A 126 -4.10 14.99 5.24
CA GLU A 126 -4.42 14.00 6.26
C GLU A 126 -3.28 13.01 6.46
N ALA A 127 -2.79 12.41 5.38
CA ALA A 127 -1.69 11.45 5.41
C ALA A 127 -0.44 12.06 6.06
N LEU A 128 -0.11 13.31 5.72
CA LEU A 128 1.02 14.04 6.29
C LEU A 128 0.81 14.33 7.77
N TRP A 129 -0.40 14.70 8.17
CA TRP A 129 -0.73 14.90 9.58
C TRP A 129 -0.64 13.60 10.39
N VAL A 130 -1.16 12.48 9.87
CA VAL A 130 -1.04 11.16 10.52
C VAL A 130 0.42 10.78 10.67
N ALA A 131 1.22 10.88 9.60
CA ALA A 131 2.65 10.58 9.63
C ALA A 131 3.39 11.45 10.65
N SER A 132 3.09 12.76 10.69
CA SER A 132 3.70 13.69 11.65
C SER A 132 3.32 13.36 13.08
N SER A 133 2.06 13.01 13.32
CA SER A 133 1.56 12.64 14.65
C SER A 133 2.22 11.35 15.14
N ILE A 134 2.33 10.33 14.27
CA ILE A 134 3.08 9.09 14.57
C ILE A 134 4.54 9.36 14.88
N ALA A 135 5.19 10.26 14.13
CA ALA A 135 6.58 10.61 14.37
C ALA A 135 6.79 11.31 15.73
N GLN A 136 5.84 12.16 16.15
CA GLN A 136 5.86 12.79 17.48
C GLN A 136 5.65 11.76 18.59
N ASP A 137 4.78 10.79 18.36
CA ASP A 137 4.45 9.73 19.31
C ASP A 137 5.34 8.48 19.17
N TYR A 138 6.49 8.59 18.51
CA TYR A 138 7.39 7.47 18.26
C TYR A 138 7.76 6.69 19.54
N ALA A 139 7.93 7.38 20.66
CA ALA A 139 8.24 6.77 21.95
C ALA A 139 7.11 5.89 22.52
N ARG A 140 5.86 6.10 22.08
CA ARG A 140 4.68 5.31 22.48
C ARG A 140 4.52 4.03 21.66
N ILE A 141 5.28 3.87 20.57
CA ILE A 141 5.11 2.77 19.62
C ILE A 141 5.77 1.49 20.19
N PRO A 142 5.00 0.45 20.56
CA PRO A 142 5.56 -0.75 21.18
C PRO A 142 6.16 -1.74 20.18
N THR A 143 5.67 -1.72 18.94
CA THR A 143 5.97 -2.68 17.87
C THR A 143 6.41 -1.96 16.60
N LYS A 144 6.94 -2.69 15.62
CA LYS A 144 7.28 -2.07 14.33
C LYS A 144 6.02 -1.55 13.65
N LYS A 145 5.92 -0.23 13.47
CA LYS A 145 4.87 0.43 12.70
C LYS A 145 5.36 0.77 11.29
N VAL A 146 4.51 0.54 10.28
CA VAL A 146 4.82 0.83 8.87
C VAL A 146 3.83 1.86 8.32
N PHE A 147 4.33 2.87 7.63
CA PHE A 147 3.52 3.87 6.93
C PHE A 147 3.87 3.83 5.43
N LEU A 148 2.87 3.55 4.60
CA LEU A 148 2.98 3.46 3.14
C LEU A 148 2.14 4.57 2.51
N LEU A 149 2.78 5.42 1.70
CA LEU A 149 2.10 6.41 0.88
C LEU A 149 2.20 6.00 -0.58
N ILE A 150 1.07 5.64 -1.18
CA ILE A 150 0.95 5.29 -2.59
C ILE A 150 0.70 6.57 -3.39
N THR A 151 1.65 6.88 -4.26
CA THR A 151 1.61 8.06 -5.12
C THR A 151 1.74 7.65 -6.58
N HIS A 152 1.21 8.46 -7.50
CA HIS A 152 1.61 8.35 -8.90
C HIS A 152 3.01 8.93 -9.06
N LEU A 153 4.01 8.07 -9.25
CA LEU A 153 5.18 8.47 -10.02
C LEU A 153 4.66 8.64 -11.45
N LEU A 154 4.63 9.89 -11.93
CA LEU A 154 4.37 10.18 -13.34
C LEU A 154 5.19 9.19 -14.15
N SER A 155 4.51 8.35 -14.91
CA SER A 155 5.10 7.45 -15.86
C SER A 155 6.02 8.28 -16.76
N TRP A 156 7.32 8.19 -16.48
CA TRP A 156 8.42 8.71 -17.27
C TRP A 156 8.51 10.26 -17.23
N LEU A 157 9.60 10.76 -16.64
CA LEU A 157 10.17 12.06 -16.98
C LEU A 157 10.11 12.20 -18.50
N ASP A 158 9.29 13.14 -18.98
CA ASP A 158 9.25 13.69 -20.33
C ASP A 158 10.43 13.19 -21.19
N SER A 159 10.27 12.03 -21.85
CA SER A 159 11.21 11.63 -22.88
C SER A 159 10.87 12.54 -24.04
N LYS A 160 11.44 13.76 -24.03
CA LYS A 160 11.31 14.72 -25.10
C LYS A 160 11.65 14.02 -26.41
N THR A 161 10.64 13.57 -27.14
CA THR A 161 10.72 13.39 -28.57
C THR A 161 10.50 14.77 -29.17
N ASP A 162 11.42 15.69 -28.91
CA ASP A 162 11.57 16.81 -29.81
C ASP A 162 13.03 17.23 -29.96
N SER A 163 13.41 17.27 -31.23
CA SER A 163 14.73 17.49 -31.80
C SER A 163 15.27 18.91 -31.60
N GLN A 164 14.61 19.77 -30.84
CA GLN A 164 15.01 21.14 -30.56
C GLN A 164 14.52 21.41 -29.13
N VAL A 165 15.35 21.34 -28.09
CA VAL A 165 16.05 22.51 -27.53
C VAL A 165 17.26 21.97 -26.76
N ARG A 166 18.33 21.67 -27.50
CA ARG A 166 19.69 21.59 -26.95
C ARG A 166 20.25 23.00 -26.83
N THR A 167 19.79 23.82 -25.88
CA THR A 167 20.46 25.13 -25.66
C THR A 167 20.17 25.77 -24.31
N HIS A 168 20.53 25.15 -23.17
CA HIS A 168 20.95 26.00 -22.03
C HIS A 168 21.78 25.35 -20.91
N LEU A 169 22.16 24.07 -20.98
CA LEU A 169 23.03 23.50 -19.94
C LEU A 169 24.31 22.89 -20.51
N ALA A 170 25.06 23.73 -21.23
CA ALA A 170 26.42 23.45 -21.68
C ALA A 170 27.42 24.37 -20.96
N VAL A 171 27.60 24.15 -19.66
CA VAL A 171 28.70 24.70 -18.83
C VAL A 171 28.86 23.67 -17.70
N THR A 172 29.92 22.89 -17.49
CA THR A 172 31.31 22.82 -17.95
C THR A 172 31.81 21.43 -17.56
N ALA A 173 32.32 20.66 -18.52
CA ALA A 173 33.25 19.56 -18.24
C ALA A 173 34.14 19.35 -19.48
N SER A 174 34.99 20.35 -19.72
CA SER A 174 36.15 20.18 -20.60
C SER A 174 37.25 19.41 -19.85
N LEU A 175 38.08 18.69 -20.61
CA LEU A 175 39.27 17.90 -20.23
C LEU A 175 38.94 16.42 -19.94
N ARG A 176 39.49 15.40 -20.62
CA ARG A 176 40.68 15.30 -21.48
C ARG A 176 40.52 14.07 -22.39
N ARG A 177 40.83 14.25 -23.67
CA ARG A 177 41.25 13.16 -24.57
C ARG A 177 42.52 12.51 -24.00
N ARG A 178 42.61 11.17 -24.04
CA ARG A 178 43.89 10.48 -24.27
C ARG A 178 43.69 9.26 -25.18
N LYS A 179 44.05 9.51 -26.43
CA LYS A 179 44.58 8.63 -27.49
C LYS A 179 45.11 7.27 -26.99
N ARG A 180 44.64 6.18 -27.58
CA ARG A 180 45.35 5.45 -28.65
C ARG A 180 44.36 4.65 -29.48
#